data_AF-A0A8X6TSP7-F1
#
_entry.id   AF-A0A8X6TSP7-F1
#
_cell.length_a   1.000
_cell.length_b   1.000
_cell.length_c   1.000
_cell.angle_alpha   90.00
_cell.angle_beta   90.00
_cell.angle_gamma   90.00
#
_symmetry.space_group_name_H-M   'P 1'
#
loop_
_entity.id
_entity.type
_entity.pdbx_description
1 polymer ?
#
loop_
_entity_poly.entity_id
_entity_poly.type
_entity_poly.pdbx_seq_one_letter_code
_entity_poly.pdbx_strand_id
1 'polypeptide(L)'
;MHDKLPYPSPIDNQTYTPVHEAKKIAFRDIQEHHEKNKAYYDSHYQASKFMQGDLVKLEEIKYPNTRKLSASQSGPYNQETIIRCDL
;
A
#
# COMPACT_ATOMS: atom_id res chain seq x y z
N MET A 1 -15.70 -39.90 -26.62
CA MET A 1 -14.24 -39.63 -26.45
C MET A 1 -13.98 -38.24 -27.01
N HIS A 2 -13.96 -37.22 -26.16
CA HIS A 2 -13.78 -35.81 -26.57
C HIS A 2 -12.64 -35.16 -25.78
N ASP A 3 -11.54 -35.89 -25.59
CA ASP A 3 -10.44 -35.47 -24.71
C ASP A 3 -9.20 -35.00 -25.48
N LYS A 4 -9.36 -34.58 -26.74
CA LYS A 4 -8.23 -34.09 -27.55
C LYS A 4 -8.53 -32.69 -28.07
N LEU A 5 -7.72 -31.73 -27.61
CA LEU A 5 -7.74 -30.35 -28.09
C LEU A 5 -7.51 -30.35 -29.62
N PRO A 6 -8.22 -29.48 -30.38
CA PRO A 6 -8.08 -29.38 -31.83
C PRO A 6 -6.69 -28.91 -32.28
N TYR A 7 -5.94 -28.27 -31.38
CA TYR A 7 -4.56 -27.84 -31.60
C TYR A 7 -3.68 -28.23 -30.41
N PRO A 8 -2.39 -28.52 -30.64
CA PRO A 8 -1.44 -28.73 -29.56
C PRO A 8 -1.30 -27.44 -28.73
N SER A 9 -1.02 -27.59 -27.43
CA SER A 9 -0.66 -26.45 -26.58
C SER A 9 0.54 -25.73 -27.21
N PRO A 10 0.49 -24.39 -27.39
CA PRO A 10 1.62 -23.63 -27.92
C PRO A 10 2.78 -23.52 -26.91
N ILE A 11 2.56 -23.98 -25.69
CA ILE A 11 3.50 -23.94 -24.57
C ILE A 11 4.10 -25.33 -24.42
N ASP A 12 5.43 -25.39 -24.42
CA ASP A 12 6.19 -26.60 -24.11
C ASP A 12 6.34 -26.75 -22.59
N ASN A 13 6.30 -27.99 -22.08
CA ASN A 13 6.43 -28.26 -20.64
C ASN A 13 7.82 -27.87 -20.09
N GLN A 14 8.78 -27.60 -20.97
CA GLN A 14 10.12 -27.10 -20.64
C GLN A 14 10.20 -25.56 -20.58
N THR A 15 9.16 -24.83 -21.00
CA THR A 15 9.18 -23.36 -21.01
C THR A 15 9.16 -22.76 -19.60
N TYR A 16 8.54 -23.46 -18.63
CA TYR A 16 8.42 -22.99 -17.26
C TYR A 16 9.36 -23.72 -16.30
N THR A 17 9.77 -23.00 -15.26
CA THR A 17 10.49 -23.62 -14.15
C THR A 17 9.63 -24.68 -13.48
N PRO A 18 10.24 -25.79 -13.03
CA PRO A 18 9.50 -26.82 -12.31
C PRO A 18 8.88 -26.23 -11.04
N VAL A 19 7.69 -26.72 -10.69
CA VAL A 19 6.84 -26.15 -9.63
C VAL A 19 7.58 -25.97 -8.29
N HIS A 20 8.48 -26.88 -7.95
CA HIS A 20 9.27 -26.81 -6.73
C HIS A 20 10.24 -25.61 -6.72
N GLU A 21 10.88 -25.32 -7.85
CA GLU A 21 11.78 -24.17 -7.98
C GLU A 21 11.00 -22.86 -8.03
N ALA A 22 9.89 -22.84 -8.77
CA ALA A 22 8.99 -21.69 -8.82
C ALA A 22 8.48 -21.29 -7.42
N LYS A 23 8.16 -22.26 -6.56
CA LYS A 23 7.77 -22.01 -5.16
C LYS A 23 8.88 -21.38 -4.33
N LYS A 24 10.13 -21.85 -4.49
CA LYS A 24 11.29 -21.28 -3.79
C LYS A 24 11.53 -19.83 -4.21
N ILE A 25 11.45 -19.55 -5.51
CA ILE A 25 11.58 -18.21 -6.06
C ILE A 25 10.47 -17.31 -5.51
N ALA A 26 9.21 -17.74 -5.60
CA ALA A 26 8.07 -16.98 -5.11
C ALA A 26 8.20 -16.65 -3.62
N PHE A 27 8.64 -17.59 -2.78
CA PHE A 27 8.81 -17.33 -1.35
C PHE A 27 9.88 -16.26 -1.08
N ARG A 28 11.02 -16.33 -1.77
CA ARG A 28 12.08 -15.32 -1.66
C ARG A 28 11.58 -13.95 -2.10
N ASP A 29 10.92 -13.89 -3.26
CA ASP A 29 10.45 -12.63 -3.84
C ASP A 29 9.36 -11.99 -2.95
N ILE A 30 8.49 -12.79 -2.32
CA ILE A 30 7.52 -12.30 -1.32
C ILE A 30 8.24 -11.64 -0.14
N GLN A 31 9.28 -12.26 0.39
CA GLN A 31 10.03 -11.69 1.51
C GLN A 31 10.72 -10.39 1.11
N GLU A 32 11.38 -10.36 -0.05
CA GLU A 32 12.06 -9.16 -0.57
C GLU A 32 11.08 -8.00 -0.76
N HIS A 33 9.92 -8.27 -1.39
CA HIS A 33 8.88 -7.27 -1.58
C HIS A 33 8.28 -6.80 -0.26
N HIS A 34 8.09 -7.70 0.70
CA HIS A 34 7.60 -7.34 2.02
C HIS A 34 8.57 -6.41 2.74
N GLU A 35 9.86 -6.73 2.77
CA GLU A 35 10.90 -5.90 3.40
C GLU A 35 11.00 -4.52 2.74
N LYS A 36 10.97 -4.48 1.40
CA LYS A 36 10.97 -3.23 0.63
C LYS A 36 9.74 -2.36 0.94
N ASN A 37 8.56 -2.97 0.96
CA ASN A 37 7.32 -2.25 1.27
C ASN A 37 7.35 -1.76 2.72
N LYS A 38 7.76 -2.59 3.66
CA LYS A 38 7.89 -2.22 5.07
C LYS A 38 8.77 -0.98 5.23
N ALA A 39 9.95 -0.96 4.61
CA ALA A 39 10.83 0.21 4.65
C ALA A 39 10.19 1.46 4.03
N TYR A 40 9.46 1.32 2.93
CA TYR A 40 8.72 2.41 2.31
C TYR A 40 7.64 2.96 3.26
N TYR A 41 6.79 2.11 3.81
CA TYR A 41 5.72 2.52 4.72
C TYR A 41 6.26 3.09 6.03
N ASP A 42 7.27 2.48 6.64
CA ASP A 42 7.91 2.98 7.86
C ASP A 42 8.50 4.39 7.65
N SER A 43 9.01 4.69 6.44
CA SER A 43 9.53 6.01 6.12
C SER A 43 8.45 7.07 5.87
N HIS A 44 7.32 6.69 5.26
CA HIS A 44 6.23 7.61 4.89
C HIS A 44 5.24 7.84 6.03
N TYR A 45 5.00 6.82 6.86
CA TYR A 45 4.00 6.83 7.91
C TYR A 45 4.68 6.80 9.27
N GLN A 46 5.33 7.92 9.61
CA GLN A 46 5.87 8.10 10.95
C GLN A 46 4.75 8.51 11.90
N ALA A 47 4.79 7.96 13.12
CA ALA A 47 3.93 8.44 14.19
C ALA A 47 4.15 9.95 14.40
N SER A 48 3.06 10.69 14.52
CA SER A 48 3.15 12.12 14.76
C SER A 48 3.80 12.40 16.11
N LYS A 49 4.74 13.35 16.16
CA LYS A 49 5.45 13.74 17.39
C LYS A 49 4.72 14.77 18.24
N PHE A 50 3.43 15.00 17.99
CA PHE A 50 2.65 16.01 18.71
C PHE A 50 2.43 15.59 20.16
N MET A 51 2.55 16.56 21.06
CA MET A 51 2.31 16.40 22.49
C MET A 51 0.96 17.00 22.87
N GLN A 52 0.41 16.56 24.01
CA GLN A 52 -0.82 17.12 24.54
C GLN A 52 -0.66 18.62 24.79
N GLY A 53 -1.61 19.42 24.27
CA GLY A 53 -1.56 20.88 24.36
C GLY A 53 -0.86 21.58 23.19
N ASP A 54 -0.31 20.84 22.23
CA ASP A 54 0.18 21.44 20.98
C ASP A 54 -0.98 22.01 20.14
N LEU A 55 -0.76 23.18 19.54
CA LEU A 55 -1.66 23.79 18.56
C LEU A 55 -1.38 23.18 17.19
N VAL A 56 -2.34 22.41 16.68
CA VAL A 56 -2.22 21.70 15.41
C VAL A 56 -3.25 22.23 14.42
N LYS A 57 -2.92 22.19 13.13
CA LYS A 57 -3.85 22.48 12.03
C LYS A 57 -4.23 21.18 11.34
N LEU A 58 -5.51 21.04 11.01
CA LEU A 58 -6.00 19.89 10.27
C LEU A 58 -5.90 20.18 8.77
N GLU A 59 -5.37 19.23 8.01
CA GLU A 59 -5.43 19.29 6.55
C GLU A 59 -6.77 18.74 6.06
N GLU A 60 -7.56 19.57 5.38
CA GLU A 60 -8.87 19.18 4.87
C GLU A 60 -8.73 18.65 3.43
N ILE A 61 -8.61 17.33 3.29
CA ILE A 61 -8.57 16.69 1.97
C ILE A 61 -10.00 16.60 1.42
N LYS A 62 -10.37 17.53 0.53
CA LYS A 62 -11.68 17.51 -0.16
C LYS A 62 -11.54 16.88 -1.55
N TYR A 63 -12.23 15.77 -1.78
CA TYR A 63 -12.36 15.14 -3.09
C TYR A 63 -13.82 15.19 -3.58
N PRO A 64 -14.10 15.56 -4.84
CA PRO A 64 -13.13 15.97 -5.87
C PRO A 64 -12.46 17.30 -5.53
N ASN A 65 -11.20 17.46 -5.94
CA ASN A 65 -10.48 18.73 -5.78
C ASN A 65 -11.15 19.78 -6.67
N THR A 66 -12.04 20.57 -6.08
CA THR A 66 -12.83 21.59 -6.79
C THR A 66 -12.01 22.81 -7.19
N ARG A 67 -10.68 22.81 -6.94
CA ARG A 67 -9.71 23.89 -7.20
C ARG A 67 -10.17 25.27 -6.71
N LYS A 68 -11.04 25.29 -5.69
CA LYS A 68 -11.50 26.54 -5.07
C LYS A 68 -10.36 27.11 -4.22
N LEU A 69 -10.35 28.44 -4.07
CA LEU A 69 -9.39 29.16 -3.22
C LEU A 69 -9.67 28.99 -1.72
N SER A 70 -10.33 27.91 -1.30
CA SER A 70 -10.55 27.62 0.11
C SER A 70 -9.23 27.26 0.78
N ALA A 71 -9.06 27.68 2.02
CA ALA A 71 -7.91 27.29 2.81
C ALA A 71 -7.79 25.75 2.86
N SER A 72 -6.59 25.24 2.58
CA SER A 72 -6.31 23.80 2.62
C SER A 72 -6.23 23.24 4.04
N GLN A 73 -6.12 24.13 5.03
CA GLN A 73 -5.95 23.79 6.44
C GLN A 73 -6.95 24.59 7.28
N SER A 74 -7.51 23.95 8.31
CA SER A 74 -8.38 24.58 9.31
C SER A 74 -7.76 24.54 10.71
N GLY A 75 -8.18 25.49 11.56
CA GLY A 75 -7.69 25.62 12.93
C GLY A 75 -6.55 26.65 13.11
N PRO A 76 -6.22 26.94 14.37
CA PRO A 76 -5.54 25.94 15.19
C PRO A 76 -6.43 25.32 16.27
N TYR A 77 -6.25 24.02 16.49
CA TYR A 77 -6.94 23.24 17.50
C TYR A 77 -5.93 22.79 18.57
N ASN A 78 -6.36 22.76 19.83
CA ASN A 78 -5.58 22.13 20.88
C ASN A 78 -5.71 20.61 20.73
N GLN A 79 -4.60 19.88 20.77
CA GLN A 79 -4.65 18.43 20.92
C GLN A 79 -5.09 18.06 22.35
N GLU A 80 -6.40 18.02 22.59
CA GLU A 80 -6.97 17.68 23.90
C GLU A 80 -7.32 16.19 24.02
N THR A 81 -7.26 15.41 22.94
CA THR A 81 -7.44 13.95 23.00
C THR A 81 -6.83 13.34 21.76
N ILE A 82 -6.23 12.15 21.91
CA ILE A 82 -5.78 11.30 20.81
C ILE A 82 -7.01 11.03 19.94
N ILE A 83 -7.21 11.84 18.90
CA ILE A 83 -8.08 11.50 17.80
C ILE A 83 -7.36 10.32 17.17
N ARG A 84 -7.76 9.10 17.57
CA ARG A 84 -7.64 7.97 16.68
C ARG A 84 -8.36 8.44 15.42
N CYS A 85 -7.58 8.84 14.42
CA CYS A 85 -8.07 8.84 13.06
C CYS A 85 -8.30 7.36 12.76
N ASP A 86 -9.43 6.82 13.22
CA ASP A 86 -9.91 5.50 12.83
C ASP A 86 -10.12 5.58 11.31
N LEU A 87 -9.24 4.88 10.59
CA LEU A 87 -9.42 4.47 9.20
C LEU A 87 -10.45 3.34 9.12
#